data_AF-E5E7H6-F1
#
_entry.id   AF-E5E7H6-F1
#
_cell.length_a   1.000
_cell.length_b   1.000
_cell.length_c   1.000
_cell.angle_alpha   90.00
_cell.angle_beta   90.00
_cell.angle_gamma   90.00
#
_symmetry.space_group_name_H-M   'P 1'
#
loop_
_entity.id
_entity.type
_entity.pdbx_description
1 polymer ?
#
loop_
_entity_poly.entity_id
_entity_poly.type
_entity_poly.pdbx_seq_one_letter_code
_entity_poly.pdbx_strand_id
1 'polypeptide(L)'
;DVLVNNLRTHVGKGEFDIYDPISLYALDSICSTSMGVHINALAEPTNQYVSDVKAMSELVLKRIFHPLNPYPKLFWLTTPNAREQRKLIARLHQFTDSVIKKRRQEMTNQPKEPEPTDPSTDLYSKKRQTFLDLLLNVTVNGRPLSDSD
;
A
#
# COMPACT_ATOMS: atom_id res chain seq x y z
N ASP A 1 7.96 19.68 4.02
CA ASP A 1 8.37 18.44 3.32
C ASP A 1 9.39 17.64 4.11
N VAL A 2 8.95 16.53 4.71
CA VAL A 2 9.79 15.67 5.57
C VAL A 2 11.00 15.09 4.81
N LEU A 3 10.83 14.74 3.54
CA LEU A 3 11.92 14.27 2.68
C LEU A 3 13.01 15.32 2.49
N VAL A 4 12.63 16.57 2.19
CA VAL A 4 13.58 17.66 2.01
C VAL A 4 14.36 17.91 3.31
N ASN A 5 13.68 17.84 4.46
CA ASN A 5 14.34 17.98 5.77
C ASN A 5 15.35 16.84 6.02
N ASN A 6 15.00 15.60 5.68
CA ASN A 6 15.93 14.47 5.81
C ASN A 6 17.13 14.61 4.87
N LEU A 7 16.90 14.96 3.61
CA LEU A 7 17.97 15.14 2.62
C LEU A 7 18.90 16.32 2.94
N ARG A 8 18.38 17.40 3.55
CA ARG A 8 19.20 18.52 4.02
C ARG A 8 20.30 18.09 4.98
N THR A 9 20.07 17.04 5.78
CA THR A 9 21.10 16.55 6.71
C THR A 9 22.30 15.91 6.02
N HIS A 10 22.20 15.56 4.74
CA HIS A 10 23.27 14.95 3.94
C HIS A 10 24.04 15.95 3.07
N VAL A 11 23.62 17.22 3.03
CA VAL A 11 24.31 18.27 2.26
C VAL A 11 25.72 18.48 2.80
N GLY A 12 26.73 18.39 1.93
CA GLY A 12 28.14 18.59 2.28
C GLY A 12 28.82 17.40 2.97
N LYS A 13 28.15 16.26 3.12
CA LYS A 13 28.69 15.05 3.77
C LYS A 13 29.25 14.00 2.80
N GLY A 14 29.30 14.29 1.51
CA GLY A 14 29.77 13.38 0.46
C GLY A 14 28.66 12.53 -0.15
N GLU A 15 29.04 11.39 -0.73
CA GLU A 15 28.11 10.43 -1.33
C GLU A 15 27.25 9.74 -0.26
N PHE A 16 25.97 9.55 -0.54
CA PHE A 16 25.05 8.84 0.34
C PHE A 16 24.05 8.03 -0.49
N ASP A 17 23.48 6.99 0.11
CA ASP A 17 22.45 6.18 -0.54
C ASP A 17 21.09 6.87 -0.48
N ILE A 18 20.53 7.19 -1.65
CA ILE A 18 19.22 7.83 -1.79
C ILE A 18 18.08 6.80 -1.89
N TYR A 19 18.40 5.52 -2.06
CA TYR A 19 17.42 4.45 -2.27
C TYR A 19 16.43 4.33 -1.12
N ASP A 20 16.93 4.26 0.12
CA ASP A 20 16.09 4.13 1.32
C ASP A 20 15.13 5.33 1.51
N PRO A 21 15.58 6.61 1.54
CA PRO A 21 14.68 7.74 1.74
C PRO A 21 13.63 7.90 0.61
N ILE A 22 13.99 7.59 -0.64
CA ILE A 22 13.03 7.60 -1.76
C ILE A 22 12.02 6.47 -1.62
N SER A 23 12.46 5.26 -1.29
CA SER A 23 11.57 4.10 -1.15
C SER A 23 10.54 4.31 -0.04
N LEU A 24 10.96 4.86 1.09
CA LEU A 24 10.07 5.20 2.21
C LEU A 24 9.06 6.29 1.82
N TYR A 25 9.52 7.33 1.11
CA TYR A 25 8.64 8.39 0.63
C TYR A 25 7.62 7.87 -0.39
N ALA A 26 8.05 7.01 -1.32
CA ALA A 26 7.16 6.41 -2.31
C ALA A 26 6.08 5.55 -1.64
N LEU A 27 6.46 4.74 -0.64
CA LEU A 27 5.51 3.93 0.12
C LEU A 27 4.46 4.81 0.83
N ASP A 28 4.91 5.85 1.53
CA ASP A 28 4.00 6.77 2.25
C ASP A 28 3.07 7.53 1.29
N SER A 29 3.60 7.95 0.13
CA SER A 29 2.82 8.61 -0.93
C SER A 29 1.74 7.70 -1.50
N ILE A 30 2.05 6.43 -1.79
CA ILE A 30 1.06 5.46 -2.31
C ILE A 30 -0.03 5.20 -1.26
N CYS A 31 0.36 4.93 -0.01
CA CYS A 31 -0.59 4.67 1.07
C CYS A 31 -1.49 5.89 1.35
N SER A 32 -0.93 7.10 1.30
CA SER A 32 -1.68 8.34 1.50
C SER A 32 -2.63 8.64 0.33
N THR A 33 -2.13 8.60 -0.91
CA THR A 33 -2.89 9.02 -2.10
C THR A 33 -3.87 7.96 -2.59
N SER A 34 -3.47 6.68 -2.56
CA SER A 34 -4.28 5.58 -3.11
C SER A 34 -5.16 4.93 -2.06
N MET A 35 -4.65 4.73 -0.84
CA MET A 35 -5.39 4.06 0.25
C MET A 35 -6.01 5.03 1.26
N GLY A 36 -5.64 6.31 1.24
CA GLY A 36 -6.14 7.30 2.19
C GLY A 36 -5.61 7.13 3.62
N VAL A 37 -4.48 6.43 3.81
CA VAL A 37 -3.89 6.17 5.13
C VAL A 37 -2.48 6.74 5.26
N HIS A 38 -2.21 7.37 6.40
CA HIS A 38 -0.88 7.90 6.71
C HIS A 38 -0.09 6.89 7.54
N ILE A 39 0.98 6.35 6.97
CA ILE A 39 1.86 5.39 7.63
C ILE A 39 3.07 6.12 8.25
N ASN A 40 3.40 7.31 7.73
CA ASN A 40 4.53 8.14 8.16
C ASN A 40 5.86 7.37 8.09
N ALA A 41 6.05 6.56 7.05
CA ALA A 41 7.20 5.68 6.88
C ALA A 41 8.55 6.43 6.91
N LEU A 42 8.55 7.72 6.58
CA LEU A 42 9.74 8.57 6.56
C LEU A 42 10.14 9.11 7.94
N ALA A 43 9.20 9.16 8.88
CA ALA A 43 9.44 9.57 10.27
C ALA A 43 9.73 8.35 11.17
N GLU A 44 9.07 7.22 10.90
CA GLU A 44 9.24 5.96 11.63
C GLU A 44 9.65 4.82 10.67
N PRO A 45 10.92 4.79 10.22
CA PRO A 45 11.41 3.77 9.29
C PRO A 45 11.45 2.36 9.90
N THR A 46 11.34 2.25 11.23
CA THR A 46 11.26 0.99 11.98
C THR A 46 9.85 0.40 12.03
N ASN A 47 8.88 1.02 11.37
CA ASN A 47 7.52 0.47 11.32
C ASN A 47 7.55 -0.96 10.73
N GLN A 48 6.92 -1.90 11.44
CA GLN A 48 6.87 -3.31 11.06
C GLN A 48 6.35 -3.50 9.63
N TYR A 49 5.37 -2.69 9.21
CA TYR A 49 4.84 -2.76 7.84
C TYR A 49 5.88 -2.42 6.78
N VAL A 50 6.69 -1.37 7.01
CA VAL A 50 7.76 -0.95 6.09
C VAL A 50 8.81 -2.05 5.95
N SER A 51 9.22 -2.63 7.08
CA SER A 51 10.16 -3.76 7.12
C SER A 51 9.61 -4.98 6.38
N ASP A 52 8.33 -5.31 6.60
CA ASP A 52 7.66 -6.41 5.92
C ASP A 52 7.58 -6.20 4.40
N VAL A 53 7.28 -4.98 3.93
CA VAL A 53 7.24 -4.66 2.49
C VAL A 53 8.63 -4.78 1.85
N LYS A 54 9.69 -4.30 2.51
CA LYS A 54 11.07 -4.42 2.01
C LYS A 54 11.49 -5.89 1.92
N ALA A 55 11.27 -6.66 2.97
CA ALA A 55 11.57 -8.09 2.98
C ALA A 55 10.73 -8.88 1.96
N MET A 56 9.45 -8.54 1.73
CA MET A 56 8.66 -9.15 0.66
C MET A 56 9.25 -8.83 -0.71
N SER A 57 9.61 -7.57 -0.94
CA SER A 57 10.15 -7.12 -2.23
C SER A 57 11.45 -7.87 -2.57
N GLU A 58 12.33 -8.08 -1.60
CA GLU A 58 13.52 -8.91 -1.76
C GLU A 58 13.18 -10.37 -2.07
N LEU A 59 12.20 -10.96 -1.38
CA LEU A 59 11.75 -12.33 -1.64
C LEU A 59 11.14 -12.49 -3.05
N VAL A 60 10.38 -11.49 -3.50
CA VAL A 60 9.81 -11.47 -4.85
C VAL A 60 10.93 -11.41 -5.89
N LEU A 61 11.90 -10.50 -5.74
CA LEU A 61 13.03 -10.41 -6.65
C LEU A 61 13.86 -11.71 -6.64
N LYS A 62 14.16 -12.26 -5.47
CA LYS A 62 14.84 -13.56 -5.33
C LYS A 62 14.09 -14.66 -6.08
N ARG A 63 12.75 -14.68 -6.01
CA ARG A 63 11.92 -15.66 -6.72
C ARG A 63 11.93 -15.44 -8.23
N ILE A 64 11.82 -14.20 -8.70
CA ILE A 64 11.83 -13.87 -10.14
C ILE A 64 13.14 -14.32 -10.79
N PHE A 65 14.27 -14.05 -10.14
CA PHE A 65 15.60 -14.41 -10.64
C PHE A 65 16.03 -15.84 -10.30
N HIS A 66 15.19 -16.62 -9.58
CA HIS A 66 15.55 -17.99 -9.21
C HIS A 66 15.48 -18.93 -10.43
N PRO A 67 16.53 -19.68 -10.75
CA PRO A 67 16.51 -20.62 -11.88
C PRO A 67 15.42 -21.68 -11.80
N LEU A 68 15.00 -22.04 -10.58
CA LEU A 68 13.94 -23.04 -10.33
C LEU A 68 12.52 -22.45 -10.27
N ASN A 69 12.33 -21.16 -10.60
CA ASN A 69 11.00 -20.53 -10.63
C ASN A 69 9.97 -21.24 -11.54
N PRO A 70 10.35 -21.81 -12.71
CA PRO A 70 9.42 -22.60 -13.54
C PRO A 70 8.91 -23.88 -12.86
N TYR A 71 9.60 -24.36 -11.83
CA TYR A 71 9.28 -25.61 -11.14
C TYR A 71 8.85 -25.32 -9.69
N PRO A 72 7.57 -24.94 -9.45
CA PRO A 72 7.11 -24.48 -8.14
C PRO A 72 7.25 -25.53 -7.03
N LYS A 73 7.16 -26.82 -7.36
CA LYS A 73 7.38 -27.92 -6.41
C LYS A 73 8.83 -28.01 -5.94
N LEU A 74 9.77 -27.81 -6.87
CA LEU A 74 11.20 -27.86 -6.58
C LEU A 74 11.64 -26.60 -5.82
N PHE A 75 11.12 -25.43 -6.22
CA PHE A 75 11.30 -24.19 -5.47
C PHE A 75 10.89 -24.36 -3.99
N TRP A 76 9.68 -24.87 -3.73
CA TRP A 76 9.19 -25.11 -2.37
C TRP A 76 10.06 -26.09 -1.56
N LEU A 77 10.68 -27.08 -2.20
CA LEU A 77 11.58 -28.02 -1.56
C LEU A 77 12.95 -27.38 -1.25
N THR A 78 13.44 -26.52 -2.14
CA THR A 78 14.74 -25.83 -2.01
C THR A 78 14.70 -24.54 -1.22
N THR A 79 13.51 -23.97 -0.96
CA THR A 79 13.33 -22.72 -0.22
C THR A 79 12.95 -23.01 1.23
N PRO A 80 13.93 -23.09 2.16
CA PRO A 80 13.67 -23.33 3.58
C PRO A 80 12.85 -22.20 4.24
N ASN A 81 12.84 -21.00 3.66
CA ASN A 81 12.19 -19.81 4.23
C ASN A 81 10.70 -19.67 3.86
N ALA A 82 10.11 -20.69 3.24
CA ALA A 82 8.74 -20.57 2.75
C ALA A 82 7.69 -20.43 3.88
N ARG A 83 8.01 -20.86 5.10
CA ARG A 83 7.23 -20.56 6.32
C ARG A 83 7.32 -19.08 6.73
N GLU A 84 8.51 -18.50 6.63
CA GLU A 84 8.74 -17.08 6.95
C GLU A 84 8.04 -16.18 5.93
N GLN A 85 8.13 -16.53 4.64
CA GLN A 85 7.39 -15.85 3.59
C GLN A 85 5.87 -15.86 3.85
N ARG A 86 5.29 -17.00 4.25
CA ARG A 86 3.86 -17.06 4.62
C ARG A 86 3.51 -16.16 5.80
N LYS A 87 4.34 -16.12 6.85
CA LYS A 87 4.13 -15.23 8.00
C LYS A 87 4.17 -13.76 7.58
N LEU A 88 5.11 -13.42 6.71
CA LEU A 88 5.27 -12.07 6.20
C LEU A 88 4.06 -11.64 5.36
N ILE A 89 3.62 -12.51 4.43
CA ILE A 89 2.41 -12.27 3.63
C ILE A 89 1.18 -12.10 4.54
N ALA A 90 1.06 -12.92 5.59
CA ALA A 90 -0.05 -12.79 6.53
C ALA A 90 -0.06 -11.44 7.26
N ARG A 91 1.10 -10.90 7.66
CA ARG A 91 1.19 -9.57 8.28
C ARG A 91 0.84 -8.45 7.29
N LEU A 92 1.29 -8.56 6.04
CA LEU A 92 0.95 -7.59 4.99
C LEU A 92 -0.56 -7.58 4.71
N HIS A 93 -1.18 -8.76 4.57
CA HIS A 93 -2.63 -8.85 4.39
C HIS A 93 -3.39 -8.34 5.61
N GLN A 94 -2.93 -8.65 6.82
CA GLN A 94 -3.55 -8.11 8.03
C GLN A 94 -3.57 -6.59 8.03
N PHE A 95 -2.51 -5.93 7.57
CA PHE A 95 -2.47 -4.49 7.42
C PHE A 95 -3.48 -4.00 6.37
N THR A 96 -3.46 -4.56 5.15
CA THR A 96 -4.37 -4.14 4.07
C THR A 96 -5.83 -4.35 4.44
N ASP A 97 -6.17 -5.48 5.05
CA ASP A 97 -7.52 -5.81 5.48
C ASP A 97 -8.02 -4.84 6.55
N SER A 98 -7.13 -4.44 7.46
CA SER A 98 -7.44 -3.45 8.50
C SER A 98 -7.76 -2.09 7.88
N VAL A 99 -7.01 -1.68 6.86
CA VAL A 99 -7.26 -0.43 6.12
C VAL A 99 -8.59 -0.49 5.39
N ILE A 100 -8.86 -1.58 4.66
CA ILE A 100 -10.13 -1.77 3.92
C ILE A 100 -11.32 -1.71 4.88
N LYS A 101 -11.27 -2.45 6.01
CA LYS A 101 -12.34 -2.46 7.02
C LYS A 101 -12.58 -1.08 7.61
N LYS A 102 -11.52 -0.38 8.00
CA LYS A 102 -11.61 0.97 8.54
C LYS A 102 -12.26 1.91 7.52
N ARG A 103 -11.85 1.82 6.25
CA ARG A 103 -12.38 2.69 5.19
C ARG A 103 -13.85 2.42 4.87
N ARG A 104 -14.26 1.15 4.81
CA ARG A 104 -15.67 0.76 4.66
C ARG A 104 -16.55 1.31 5.79
N GLN A 105 -16.06 1.24 7.04
CA GLN A 105 -16.76 1.81 8.20
C GLN A 105 -16.90 3.34 8.10
N GLU A 106 -15.82 4.04 7.75
CA GLU A 106 -15.85 5.49 7.52
C GLU A 106 -16.84 5.90 6.43
N MET A 107 -16.97 5.10 5.37
CA MET A 107 -17.95 5.35 4.29
C MET A 107 -19.39 5.07 4.72
N THR A 108 -19.62 4.06 5.56
CA THR A 108 -20.97 3.71 6.04
C THR A 108 -21.48 4.71 7.07
N ASN A 109 -20.57 5.27 7.88
CA ASN A 109 -20.88 6.24 8.93
C ASN A 109 -20.99 7.68 8.40
N GLN A 110 -20.62 7.94 7.14
CA GLN A 110 -20.84 9.26 6.54
C GLN A 110 -22.32 9.42 6.18
N PRO A 111 -22.96 10.53 6.59
CA PRO A 111 -24.31 10.86 6.14
C PRO A 111 -24.32 10.86 4.61
N LYS A 112 -25.26 10.13 4.00
CA LYS A 112 -25.51 10.26 2.56
C LYS A 112 -25.89 11.72 2.29
N GLU A 113 -24.98 12.48 1.70
CA GLU A 113 -25.33 13.80 1.18
C GLU A 113 -26.47 13.63 0.16
N PRO A 114 -27.46 14.54 0.15
CA PRO A 114 -28.53 14.47 -0.83
C PRO A 114 -27.93 14.54 -2.24
N GLU A 115 -28.38 13.63 -3.11
CA GLU A 115 -27.99 13.62 -4.53
C GLU A 115 -28.22 15.01 -5.13
N PRO A 116 -27.21 15.61 -5.81
CA PRO A 116 -27.39 16.90 -6.45
C PRO A 116 -28.37 16.77 -7.62
N THR A 117 -29.44 17.55 -7.58
CA THR A 117 -30.55 17.56 -8.55
C THR A 117 -30.15 18.07 -9.95
N ASP A 118 -28.90 18.49 -10.17
CA ASP A 118 -28.52 19.25 -11.36
C ASP A 118 -27.15 18.81 -11.96
N PRO A 119 -27.12 18.21 -13.18
CA PRO A 119 -25.92 17.62 -13.77
C PRO A 119 -24.87 18.64 -14.26
N SER A 120 -25.16 19.95 -14.27
CA SER A 120 -24.26 20.99 -14.79
C SER A 120 -23.30 21.60 -13.76
N THR A 121 -23.46 21.30 -12.47
CA THR A 121 -22.73 22.00 -11.39
C THR A 121 -21.57 21.17 -10.82
N ASP A 122 -21.39 19.93 -11.30
CA ASP A 122 -20.90 18.82 -10.46
C ASP A 122 -19.45 18.36 -10.75
N LEU A 123 -18.63 19.23 -11.35
CA LEU A 123 -17.19 18.96 -11.53
C LEU A 123 -16.34 19.42 -10.34
N TYR A 124 -16.81 20.39 -9.54
CA TYR A 124 -16.04 21.00 -8.45
C TYR A 124 -16.50 20.59 -7.03
N SER A 125 -17.72 20.07 -6.88
CA SER A 125 -18.30 19.56 -5.61
C SER A 125 -17.95 18.09 -5.35
N LYS A 126 -17.45 17.36 -6.36
CA LYS A 126 -17.18 15.93 -6.25
C LYS A 126 -16.03 15.69 -5.27
N LYS A 127 -16.37 15.20 -4.07
CA LYS A 127 -15.41 14.81 -3.04
C LYS A 127 -14.29 13.99 -3.67
N ARG A 128 -13.04 14.40 -3.46
CA ARG A 128 -11.87 13.72 -4.02
C ARG A 128 -11.79 12.30 -3.45
N GLN A 129 -12.24 11.33 -4.24
CA GLN A 129 -12.19 9.91 -3.90
C GLN A 129 -10.77 9.39 -4.09
N THR A 130 -10.29 8.60 -3.12
CA THR A 130 -9.05 7.84 -3.28
C THR A 130 -9.27 6.66 -4.23
N PHE A 131 -8.20 6.04 -4.71
CA PHE A 131 -8.33 4.82 -5.53
C PHE A 131 -9.07 3.71 -4.77
N LEU A 132 -8.80 3.54 -3.47
CA LEU A 132 -9.52 2.60 -2.62
C LEU A 132 -11.01 2.94 -2.52
N ASP A 133 -11.38 4.22 -2.41
CA ASP A 133 -12.79 4.64 -2.39
C ASP A 133 -13.53 4.28 -3.68
N LEU A 134 -12.84 4.37 -4.82
CA LEU A 134 -13.40 3.95 -6.09
C LEU A 134 -13.65 2.44 -6.10
N LEU A 135 -12.66 1.63 -5.71
CA LEU A 135 -12.82 0.17 -5.62
C LEU A 135 -13.98 -0.23 -4.70
N LEU A 136 -14.14 0.43 -3.56
CA LEU A 136 -15.22 0.12 -2.60
C LEU A 136 -16.62 0.49 -3.11
N ASN A 137 -16.74 1.46 -4.02
CA ASN A 137 -18.02 1.87 -4.61
C ASN A 137 -18.33 1.14 -5.93
N VAL A 138 -17.35 0.50 -6.56
CA VAL A 138 -17.54 -0.21 -7.82
C VAL A 138 -18.42 -1.44 -7.61
N THR A 139 -19.38 -1.61 -8.51
CA THR A 139 -20.20 -2.82 -8.61
C THR A 139 -19.96 -3.49 -9.95
N VAL A 140 -19.80 -4.81 -9.95
CA VAL A 140 -19.65 -5.64 -11.14
C VAL A 140 -20.87 -6.54 -11.22
N ASN A 141 -21.63 -6.47 -12.31
CA ASN A 141 -22.89 -7.22 -12.48
C ASN A 141 -23.91 -6.97 -11.35
N GLY A 142 -23.97 -5.74 -10.83
CA GLY A 142 -24.87 -5.35 -9.73
C GLY A 142 -24.47 -5.88 -8.35
N ARG A 143 -23.28 -6.49 -8.21
CA ARG A 143 -22.73 -6.93 -6.92
C ARG A 143 -21.50 -6.10 -6.54
N PRO A 144 -21.34 -5.71 -5.27
CA PRO A 144 -20.11 -5.06 -4.83
C PRO A 144 -18.93 -6.04 -4.86
N LEU A 145 -17.71 -5.52 -4.96
CA LEU A 145 -16.48 -6.32 -4.85
C LEU A 145 -16.41 -7.00 -3.47
N SER A 146 -16.00 -8.27 -3.45
CA SER A 146 -15.77 -9.01 -2.21
C SER A 146 -14.50 -8.51 -1.52
N ASP A 147 -14.30 -8.87 -0.26
CA ASP A 147 -13.09 -8.49 0.48
C ASP A 147 -11.84 -9.26 0.01
N SER A 148 -12.01 -10.34 -0.76
CA SER A 148 -10.92 -11.16 -1.29
C SER A 148 -10.53 -10.84 -2.74
N ASP A 149 -11.33 -10.03 -3.44
CA ASP A 149 -11.11 -9.61 -4.83
C ASP A 149 -10.36 -8.27 -4.90
#